data_AF-A0AAN5GYD5-F1
#
_entry.id   AF-A0AAN5GYD5-F1
#
_cell.length_a   1.000
_cell.length_b   1.000
_cell.length_c   1.000
_cell.angle_alpha   90.00
_cell.angle_beta   90.00
_cell.angle_gamma   90.00
#
_symmetry.space_group_name_H-M   'P 1'
#
loop_
_entity.id
_entity.type
_entity.pdbx_description
1 polymer ?
#
loop_
_entity_poly.entity_id
_entity_poly.type
_entity_poly.pdbx_seq_one_letter_code
_entity_poly.pdbx_strand_id
1 'polypeptide(L)'
;MSEINYQALREAAEKATWGDWDSYKPHRGARGYEVRLSSQAIAQHVLKNNAEFIAAFNPKVALALLDEREKNQQYIKLRDQENEDIALTVGKLRVELEAEKQMAKVLFMENARLKSGIAGLIHLGIRYADVEVMKIAGDAQLSTPCTDSIINSIAAGIFTKEGAAR
;
A
#
# COMPACT_ATOMS: atom_id res chain seq x y z
N MET A 1 19.11 12.74 -20.06
CA MET A 1 20.03 11.75 -19.47
C MET A 1 20.12 10.60 -20.46
N SER A 2 21.31 10.23 -20.92
CA SER A 2 21.49 9.03 -21.72
C SER A 2 21.16 7.81 -20.87
N GLU A 3 20.34 6.91 -21.39
CA GLU A 3 20.01 5.66 -20.70
C GLU A 3 21.27 4.82 -20.56
N ILE A 4 21.67 4.52 -19.33
CA ILE A 4 22.82 3.67 -19.06
C ILE A 4 22.45 2.25 -19.48
N ASN A 5 23.23 1.65 -20.38
CA ASN A 5 23.04 0.26 -20.76
C ASN A 5 23.67 -0.67 -19.70
N TYR A 6 22.84 -1.09 -18.74
CA TYR A 6 23.26 -1.97 -17.64
C TYR A 6 23.71 -3.35 -18.11
N GLN A 7 23.16 -3.86 -19.21
CA GLN A 7 23.58 -5.13 -19.79
C GLN A 7 25.01 -5.04 -20.33
N ALA A 8 25.31 -3.95 -21.05
CA ALA A 8 26.67 -3.69 -21.52
C ALA A 8 27.65 -3.50 -20.36
N LEU A 9 27.24 -2.86 -19.26
CA LEU A 9 28.06 -2.74 -18.04
C LEU A 9 28.32 -4.10 -17.38
N ARG A 10 27.31 -4.97 -17.30
CA ARG A 10 27.46 -6.32 -16.75
C ARG A 10 28.44 -7.14 -17.58
N GLU A 11 28.26 -7.17 -18.90
CA GLU A 11 29.17 -7.87 -19.81
C GLU A 11 30.61 -7.35 -19.73
N ALA A 12 30.78 -6.03 -19.58
CA ALA A 12 32.11 -5.43 -19.41
C ALA A 12 32.74 -5.84 -18.07
N ALA A 13 31.96 -5.87 -16.98
CA ALA A 13 32.44 -6.29 -15.67
C ALA A 13 32.75 -7.80 -15.60
N GLU A 14 31.96 -8.64 -16.27
CA GLU A 14 32.22 -10.09 -16.36
C GLU A 14 33.47 -10.43 -17.18
N LYS A 15 33.74 -9.66 -18.25
CA LYS A 15 34.95 -9.81 -19.08
C LYS A 15 36.21 -9.25 -18.42
N ALA A 16 36.06 -8.35 -17.45
CA ALA A 16 37.18 -7.73 -16.76
C ALA A 16 37.86 -8.71 -15.79
N THR A 17 39.15 -8.48 -15.51
CA THR A 17 39.93 -9.36 -14.64
C THR A 17 39.38 -9.35 -13.22
N TRP A 18 38.88 -10.50 -12.76
CA TRP A 18 38.39 -10.67 -11.40
C TRP A 18 39.52 -10.59 -10.36
N GLY A 19 39.22 -10.00 -9.21
CA GLY A 19 40.10 -9.96 -8.06
C GLY A 19 40.11 -8.61 -7.34
N ASP A 20 40.89 -8.54 -6.28
CA ASP A 20 41.05 -7.32 -5.49
C ASP A 20 42.09 -6.44 -6.17
N TRP A 21 41.62 -5.35 -6.75
CA TRP A 21 42.45 -4.40 -7.47
C TRP A 21 43.05 -3.43 -6.46
N ASP A 22 44.36 -3.20 -6.55
CA ASP A 22 45.09 -2.31 -5.67
C ASP A 22 45.62 -1.10 -6.43
N SER A 23 45.55 0.06 -5.78
CA SER A 23 46.26 1.24 -6.28
C SER A 23 47.74 1.16 -5.90
N TYR A 24 48.61 1.29 -6.90
CA TYR A 24 50.06 1.23 -6.72
C TYR A 24 50.69 2.60 -6.93
N LYS A 25 51.53 3.00 -5.96
CA LYS A 25 52.35 4.21 -6.03
C LYS A 25 53.75 3.87 -6.53
N PRO A 26 54.21 4.44 -7.65
CA PRO A 26 55.56 4.20 -8.13
C PRO A 26 56.65 4.74 -7.20
N HIS A 27 57.84 4.17 -7.31
CA HIS A 27 59.04 4.68 -6.65
C HIS A 27 59.46 6.06 -7.20
N ARG A 28 60.26 6.78 -6.40
CA ARG A 28 60.67 8.17 -6.66
C ARG A 28 61.31 8.29 -8.05
N GLY A 29 60.67 9.03 -8.97
CA GLY A 29 61.14 9.26 -10.34
C GLY A 29 60.33 8.57 -11.46
N ALA A 30 59.38 7.69 -11.14
CA ALA A 30 58.52 7.04 -12.14
C ALA A 30 57.23 7.83 -12.44
N ARG A 31 56.71 7.68 -13.67
CA ARG A 31 55.59 8.47 -14.22
C ARG A 31 54.22 7.84 -13.89
N GLY A 32 53.48 8.44 -12.96
CA GLY A 32 52.03 8.24 -12.75
C GLY A 32 51.61 7.03 -11.91
N TYR A 33 50.43 7.06 -11.29
CA TYR A 33 49.90 5.95 -10.48
C TYR A 33 49.42 4.79 -11.37
N GLU A 34 49.36 3.60 -10.79
CA GLU A 34 48.91 2.38 -11.48
C GLU A 34 47.79 1.70 -10.70
N VAL A 35 46.96 0.93 -11.40
CA VAL A 35 46.05 -0.05 -10.78
C VAL A 35 46.59 -1.42 -11.11
N ARG A 36 46.75 -2.27 -10.10
CA ARG A 36 47.33 -3.60 -10.24
C ARG A 36 46.39 -4.66 -9.69
N LEU A 37 46.47 -5.85 -10.25
CA LEU A 37 46.01 -7.07 -9.62
C LEU A 37 47.25 -7.90 -9.31
N SER A 38 47.58 -8.01 -8.01
CA SER A 38 48.84 -8.62 -7.57
C SER A 38 50.04 -7.98 -8.31
N SER A 39 50.70 -8.72 -9.20
CA SER A 39 51.89 -8.26 -9.94
C SER A 39 51.57 -7.69 -11.34
N GLN A 40 50.34 -7.81 -11.82
CA GLN A 40 49.95 -7.38 -13.17
C GLN A 40 49.34 -5.97 -13.14
N ALA A 41 49.87 -5.06 -13.96
CA ALA A 41 49.29 -3.73 -14.13
C ALA A 41 48.06 -3.78 -15.06
N ILE A 42 46.92 -3.33 -14.53
CA ILE A 42 45.63 -3.22 -15.23
C ILE A 42 45.50 -1.84 -15.89
N ALA A 43 45.96 -0.79 -15.21
CA ALA A 43 45.99 0.56 -15.74
C ALA A 43 47.31 1.25 -15.33
N GLN A 44 47.92 1.96 -16.28
CA GLN A 44 49.19 2.68 -16.07
C GLN A 44 49.03 4.17 -16.39
N HIS A 45 49.93 4.98 -15.84
CA HIS A 45 49.95 6.44 -16.04
C HIS A 45 48.65 7.15 -15.65
N VAL A 46 47.99 6.66 -14.59
CA VAL A 46 46.73 7.19 -14.07
C VAL A 46 47.01 8.24 -12.98
N LEU A 47 46.11 9.20 -12.78
CA LEU A 47 46.16 10.11 -11.63
C LEU A 47 45.88 9.35 -10.33
N LYS A 48 46.43 9.84 -9.21
CA LYS A 48 46.24 9.22 -7.88
C LYS A 48 44.79 8.86 -7.59
N ASN A 49 43.90 9.86 -7.63
CA ASN A 49 42.50 9.71 -7.26
C ASN A 49 41.76 8.73 -8.18
N ASN A 50 42.13 8.69 -9.47
CA ASN A 50 41.52 7.78 -10.43
C ASN A 50 41.98 6.34 -10.17
N ALA A 51 43.24 6.12 -9.80
CA ALA A 51 43.73 4.79 -9.44
C ALA A 51 43.06 4.27 -8.17
N GLU A 52 42.91 5.12 -7.14
CA GLU A 52 42.16 4.79 -5.91
C GLU A 52 40.69 4.47 -6.22
N PHE A 53 40.04 5.27 -7.07
CA PHE A 53 38.65 5.03 -7.48
C PHE A 53 38.47 3.71 -8.23
N ILE A 54 39.32 3.42 -9.23
CA ILE A 54 39.22 2.19 -10.03
C ILE A 54 39.52 0.96 -9.16
N ALA A 55 40.46 1.06 -8.21
CA ALA A 55 40.75 -0.01 -7.26
C ALA A 55 39.54 -0.30 -6.35
N ALA A 56 38.90 0.75 -5.82
CA ALA A 56 37.70 0.63 -4.99
C ALA A 56 36.47 0.16 -5.78
N PHE A 57 36.31 0.61 -7.02
CA PHE A 57 35.23 0.24 -7.93
C PHE A 57 35.69 -0.83 -8.92
N ASN A 58 36.15 -1.96 -8.37
CA ASN A 58 36.57 -3.10 -9.17
C ASN A 58 35.35 -3.82 -9.80
N PRO A 59 35.55 -4.71 -10.79
CA PRO A 59 34.46 -5.42 -11.46
C PRO A 59 33.54 -6.20 -10.50
N LYS A 60 34.09 -6.71 -9.39
CA LYS A 60 33.33 -7.39 -8.34
C LYS A 60 32.32 -6.47 -7.66
N VAL A 61 32.74 -5.26 -7.27
CA VAL A 61 31.85 -4.24 -6.69
C VAL A 61 30.81 -3.80 -7.71
N ALA A 62 31.20 -3.59 -8.97
CA ALA A 62 30.26 -3.23 -10.04
C ALA A 62 29.16 -4.30 -10.23
N LEU A 63 29.52 -5.58 -10.26
CA LEU A 63 28.55 -6.69 -10.37
C LEU A 63 27.63 -6.78 -9.14
N ALA A 64 28.18 -6.64 -7.93
CA ALA A 64 27.37 -6.66 -6.71
C ALA A 64 26.32 -5.53 -6.70
N LEU A 65 26.69 -4.32 -7.13
CA LEU A 65 25.76 -3.20 -7.25
C LEU A 65 24.70 -3.43 -8.35
N LEU A 66 25.07 -4.07 -9.46
CA LEU A 66 24.13 -4.45 -10.50
C LEU A 66 23.12 -5.50 -9.99
N ASP A 67 23.58 -6.51 -9.25
CA ASP A 67 22.71 -7.54 -8.66
C ASP A 67 21.76 -6.94 -7.62
N GLU A 68 22.25 -6.05 -6.75
CA GLU A 68 21.41 -5.31 -5.80
C GLU A 68 20.36 -4.45 -6.51
N ARG A 69 20.75 -3.78 -7.60
CA ARG A 69 19.84 -3.00 -8.43
C ARG A 69 18.76 -3.89 -9.07
N GLU A 70 19.13 -5.03 -9.65
CA GLU A 70 18.19 -5.98 -10.27
C GLU A 70 17.18 -6.48 -9.23
N LYS A 71 17.64 -6.85 -8.03
CA LYS A 71 16.76 -7.24 -6.91
C LYS A 71 15.81 -6.12 -6.50
N ASN A 72 16.32 -4.90 -6.36
CA ASN A 72 15.49 -3.74 -6.02
C ASN A 72 14.44 -3.44 -7.10
N GLN A 73 14.80 -3.58 -8.38
CA GLN A 73 13.84 -3.44 -9.48
C GLN A 73 12.75 -4.51 -9.46
N GLN A 74 13.10 -5.76 -9.15
CA GLN A 74 12.11 -6.83 -8.98
C GLN A 74 11.19 -6.56 -7.79
N TYR A 75 11.74 -6.10 -6.67
CA TYR A 75 10.96 -5.73 -5.49
C TYR A 75 9.95 -4.61 -5.78
N ILE A 76 10.39 -3.56 -6.48
CA ILE A 76 9.51 -2.45 -6.89
C ILE A 76 8.35 -2.97 -7.76
N LYS A 77 8.64 -3.82 -8.77
CA LYS A 77 7.59 -4.40 -9.63
C LYS A 77 6.56 -5.19 -8.83
N LEU A 78 6.99 -6.01 -7.87
CA LEU A 78 6.09 -6.79 -7.03
C LEU A 78 5.22 -5.88 -6.15
N ARG A 79 5.81 -4.82 -5.58
CA ARG A 79 5.07 -3.84 -4.76
C ARG A 79 4.09 -3.03 -5.59
N ASP A 80 4.44 -2.67 -6.81
CA ASP A 80 3.54 -1.95 -7.72
C ASP A 80 2.33 -2.81 -8.07
N GLN A 81 2.54 -4.11 -8.35
CA GLN A 81 1.45 -5.06 -8.59
C GLN A 81 0.55 -5.22 -7.35
N GLU A 82 1.14 -5.41 -6.17
CA GLU A 82 0.39 -5.53 -4.92
C GLU A 82 -0.42 -4.26 -4.64
N ASN A 83 0.17 -3.09 -4.88
CA ASN A 83 -0.53 -1.81 -4.70
C ASN A 83 -1.69 -1.64 -5.69
N GLU A 84 -1.55 -2.13 -6.93
CA GLU A 84 -2.63 -2.14 -7.92
C GLU A 84 -3.79 -3.04 -7.46
N ASP A 85 -3.49 -4.25 -7.00
CA ASP A 85 -4.49 -5.19 -6.49
C ASP A 85 -5.21 -4.64 -5.24
N ILE A 86 -4.47 -3.98 -4.34
CA ILE A 86 -5.03 -3.27 -3.19
C ILE A 86 -5.93 -2.13 -3.66
N ALA A 87 -5.50 -1.33 -4.64
CA ALA A 87 -6.29 -0.20 -5.15
C ALA A 87 -7.62 -0.67 -5.75
N LEU A 88 -7.60 -1.77 -6.51
CA LEU A 88 -8.81 -2.39 -7.06
C LEU A 88 -9.76 -2.89 -5.96
N THR A 89 -9.21 -3.55 -4.94
CA THR A 89 -9.99 -4.09 -3.82
C THR A 89 -10.61 -2.98 -2.97
N VAL A 90 -9.83 -1.96 -2.62
CA VAL A 90 -10.31 -0.77 -1.92
C VAL A 90 -11.35 -0.01 -2.75
N GLY A 91 -11.18 0.05 -4.07
CA GLY A 91 -12.16 0.61 -5.00
C GLY A 91 -13.52 -0.09 -4.91
N LYS A 92 -13.55 -1.43 -4.96
CA LYS A 92 -14.79 -2.23 -4.82
C LYS A 92 -15.46 -2.01 -3.46
N LEU A 93 -14.69 -2.10 -2.37
CA LEU A 93 -15.22 -1.91 -1.02
C LEU A 93 -15.81 -0.51 -0.81
N ARG A 94 -15.24 0.52 -1.44
CA ARG A 94 -15.80 1.88 -1.37
C ARG A 94 -17.17 1.98 -2.04
N VAL A 95 -17.35 1.32 -3.18
CA VAL A 95 -18.63 1.29 -3.90
C VAL A 95 -19.67 0.52 -3.08
N GLU A 96 -19.31 -0.66 -2.58
CA GLU A 96 -20.18 -1.48 -1.73
C GLU A 96 -20.61 -0.72 -0.47
N LEU A 97 -19.65 -0.09 0.23
CA LEU A 97 -19.94 0.72 1.41
C LEU A 97 -20.88 1.89 1.12
N GLU A 98 -20.72 2.56 -0.02
CA GLU A 98 -21.61 3.67 -0.38
C GLU A 98 -23.02 3.18 -0.73
N ALA A 99 -23.13 2.02 -1.40
CA ALA A 99 -24.42 1.38 -1.67
C ALA A 99 -25.14 0.98 -0.37
N GLU A 100 -24.44 0.38 0.59
CA GLU A 100 -25.01 0.03 1.91
C GLU A 100 -25.44 1.27 2.69
N LYS A 101 -24.61 2.33 2.69
CA LYS A 101 -24.99 3.60 3.32
C LYS A 101 -26.25 4.19 2.70
N GLN A 102 -26.38 4.11 1.38
CA GLN A 102 -27.57 4.61 0.69
C GLN A 102 -28.80 3.78 1.03
N MET A 103 -28.68 2.45 1.09
CA MET A 103 -29.75 1.56 1.52
C MET A 103 -30.19 1.85 2.97
N ALA A 104 -29.23 2.04 3.88
CA ALA A 104 -29.51 2.40 5.27
C ALA A 104 -30.27 3.73 5.40
N LYS A 105 -29.93 4.74 4.58
CA LYS A 105 -30.68 6.02 4.53
C LYS A 105 -32.12 5.83 4.08
N VAL A 106 -32.34 5.00 3.04
CA VAL A 106 -33.69 4.71 2.54
C VAL A 106 -34.54 4.04 3.63
N LEU A 107 -34.00 3.00 4.28
CA LEU A 107 -34.67 2.31 5.37
C LEU A 107 -34.97 3.24 6.56
N PHE A 108 -34.04 4.14 6.89
CA PHE A 108 -34.25 5.14 7.94
C PHE A 108 -35.43 6.08 7.61
N MET A 109 -35.51 6.58 6.38
CA MET A 109 -36.62 7.42 5.93
C MET A 109 -37.96 6.68 5.93
N GLU A 110 -37.97 5.42 5.50
CA GLU A 110 -39.17 4.58 5.53
C GLU A 110 -39.65 4.32 6.96
N ASN A 111 -38.73 4.03 7.88
CA ASN A 111 -39.05 3.85 9.29
C ASN A 111 -39.67 5.13 9.90
N ALA A 112 -39.12 6.30 9.59
CA ALA A 112 -39.70 7.58 10.01
C ALA A 112 -41.12 7.80 9.46
N ARG A 113 -41.36 7.42 8.19
CA ARG A 113 -42.69 7.49 7.58
C ARG A 113 -43.69 6.53 8.24
N LEU A 114 -43.27 5.29 8.51
CA LEU A 114 -44.11 4.29 9.18
C LEU A 114 -44.51 4.74 10.58
N LYS A 115 -43.59 5.31 11.37
CA LYS A 115 -43.91 5.87 12.69
C LYS A 115 -44.96 6.98 12.63
N SER A 116 -44.82 7.89 11.67
CA SER A 116 -45.83 8.95 11.45
C SER A 116 -47.20 8.35 11.09
N GLY A 117 -47.23 7.32 10.24
CA GLY A 117 -48.46 6.60 9.90
C GLY A 117 -49.11 5.92 11.10
N ILE A 118 -48.34 5.21 11.93
CA ILE A 118 -48.82 4.56 13.16
C ILE A 118 -49.40 5.59 14.12
N ALA A 119 -48.71 6.72 14.33
CA ALA A 119 -49.22 7.80 15.17
C ALA A 119 -50.56 8.36 14.65
N GLY A 120 -50.72 8.48 13.32
CA GLY A 120 -51.98 8.88 12.69
C GLY A 120 -53.12 7.86 12.90
N LEU A 121 -52.81 6.56 12.82
CA LEU A 121 -53.78 5.48 13.10
C LEU A 121 -54.22 5.48 14.57
N ILE A 122 -53.29 5.68 15.51
CA ILE A 122 -53.63 5.84 16.94
C ILE A 122 -54.62 7.00 17.12
N HIS A 123 -54.37 8.16 16.50
CA HIS A 123 -55.28 9.30 16.56
C HIS A 123 -56.67 8.99 15.96
N LEU A 124 -56.74 8.25 14.86
CA LEU A 124 -58.02 7.83 14.26
C LEU A 124 -58.76 6.85 15.16
N GLY A 125 -58.08 5.87 15.73
CA GLY A 125 -58.65 4.94 16.72
C GLY A 125 -59.25 5.69 17.92
N ILE A 126 -58.57 6.74 18.41
CA ILE A 126 -59.10 7.62 19.47
C ILE A 126 -60.35 8.35 19.02
N ARG A 127 -60.35 8.93 17.81
CA ARG A 127 -61.50 9.70 17.30
C ARG A 127 -62.76 8.84 17.10
N TYR A 128 -62.60 7.61 16.66
CA TYR A 128 -63.74 6.71 16.37
C TYR A 128 -63.99 5.67 17.47
N ALA A 129 -63.25 5.72 18.59
CA ALA A 129 -63.30 4.75 19.68
C ALA A 129 -63.09 3.29 19.22
N ASP A 130 -62.25 3.09 18.18
CA ASP A 130 -61.93 1.77 17.63
C ASP A 130 -60.74 1.15 18.40
N VAL A 131 -61.08 0.29 19.36
CA VAL A 131 -60.12 -0.37 20.25
C VAL A 131 -59.20 -1.34 19.50
N GLU A 132 -59.68 -1.95 18.41
CA GLU A 132 -58.90 -2.91 17.64
C GLU A 132 -57.80 -2.20 16.85
N VAL A 133 -58.13 -1.08 16.20
CA VAL A 133 -57.16 -0.22 15.51
C VAL A 133 -56.12 0.35 16.49
N MET A 134 -56.54 0.78 17.68
CA MET A 134 -55.60 1.25 18.70
C MET A 134 -54.61 0.17 19.12
N LYS A 135 -55.08 -1.05 19.35
CA LYS A 135 -54.25 -2.17 19.80
C LYS A 135 -53.21 -2.53 18.73
N ILE A 136 -53.65 -2.68 17.48
CA ILE A 136 -52.77 -2.99 16.35
C ILE A 136 -51.70 -1.91 16.15
N ALA A 137 -52.10 -0.63 16.21
CA ALA A 137 -51.16 0.47 16.06
C ALA A 137 -50.18 0.58 17.25
N GLY A 138 -50.65 0.33 18.47
CA GLY A 138 -49.81 0.28 19.68
C GLY A 138 -48.77 -0.84 19.62
N ASP A 139 -49.16 -2.05 19.19
CA ASP A 139 -48.25 -3.18 19.02
C ASP A 139 -47.18 -2.88 17.94
N ALA A 140 -47.57 -2.25 16.83
CA ALA A 140 -46.64 -1.79 15.80
C ALA A 140 -45.67 -0.72 16.30
N GLN A 141 -46.14 0.18 17.19
CA GLN A 141 -45.31 1.21 17.81
C GLN A 141 -44.34 0.65 18.86
N LEU A 142 -44.59 -0.50 19.48
CA LEU A 142 -43.65 -1.12 20.42
C LEU A 142 -42.52 -1.90 19.72
N SER A 143 -42.77 -2.39 18.50
CA SER A 143 -41.77 -3.09 17.68
C SER A 143 -40.69 -2.16 17.08
N THR A 144 -41.03 -0.88 16.86
CA THR A 144 -40.15 0.13 16.23
C THR A 144 -39.04 0.73 17.12
N PRO A 145 -39.24 1.00 18.43
CA PRO A 145 -38.22 1.50 19.34
C PRO A 145 -37.06 0.52 19.57
N CYS A 146 -37.34 -0.79 19.54
CA CYS A 146 -36.32 -1.83 19.62
C CYS A 146 -35.36 -1.76 18.41
N THR A 147 -35.91 -1.50 17.22
CA THR A 147 -35.13 -1.31 16.00
C THR A 147 -34.32 -0.02 16.02
N ASP A 148 -34.82 1.06 16.62
CA ASP A 148 -34.06 2.32 16.79
C ASP A 148 -32.84 2.16 17.69
N SER A 149 -32.97 1.43 18.80
CA SER A 149 -31.85 1.17 19.71
C SER A 149 -30.73 0.40 19.01
N ILE A 150 -31.10 -0.56 18.16
CA ILE A 150 -30.16 -1.34 17.36
C ILE A 150 -29.49 -0.45 16.29
N ILE A 151 -30.26 0.35 15.56
CA ILE A 151 -29.74 1.28 14.54
C ILE A 151 -28.79 2.32 15.16
N ASN A 152 -29.16 2.90 16.30
CA ASN A 152 -28.31 3.86 17.00
C ASN A 152 -27.01 3.22 17.51
N SER A 153 -27.07 1.97 17.97
CA SER A 153 -25.88 1.22 18.40
C SER A 153 -24.94 0.87 17.23
N ILE A 154 -25.50 0.58 16.05
CA ILE A 154 -24.76 0.38 14.79
C ILE A 154 -24.14 1.70 14.32
N ALA A 155 -24.90 2.79 14.29
CA ALA A 155 -24.44 4.12 13.87
C ALA A 155 -23.35 4.70 14.80
N ALA A 156 -23.41 4.41 16.10
CA ALA A 156 -22.40 4.79 17.08
C ALA A 156 -21.14 3.89 17.05
N GLY A 157 -21.13 2.84 16.21
CA GLY A 157 -19.98 1.93 16.08
C GLY A 157 -19.72 1.08 17.35
N ILE A 158 -20.72 0.89 18.20
CA ILE A 158 -20.55 0.20 19.49
C ILE A 158 -20.33 -1.31 19.27
N PHE A 159 -20.92 -1.91 18.24
CA PHE A 159 -20.80 -3.34 17.95
C PHE A 159 -19.46 -3.77 17.30
N THR A 160 -18.62 -2.85 16.81
CA THR A 160 -17.33 -3.21 16.18
C THR A 160 -16.16 -3.27 17.16
N LYS A 161 -16.34 -2.81 18.41
CA LYS A 161 -15.25 -2.76 19.40
C LYS A 161 -15.08 -4.04 20.23
N GLU A 162 -16.10 -4.91 20.32
CA GLU A 162 -16.01 -6.11 21.17
C GLU A 162 -15.38 -7.33 20.48
N GLY A 163 -15.09 -7.27 19.18
CA GLY A 163 -14.50 -8.38 18.41
C GLY A 163 -13.00 -8.31 18.14
N ALA A 164 -12.32 -7.20 18.44
CA ALA A 164 -10.91 -6.97 18.05
C ALA A 164 -9.88 -7.17 19.18
N ALA A 165 -10.27 -7.79 20.29
CA ALA A 165 -9.37 -8.08 21.40
C ALA A 165 -9.52 -9.52 21.88
N ARG A 166 -9.04 -10.49 21.08
CA ARG A 166 -8.49 -11.77 21.55
C ARG A 166 -7.40 -12.24 20.60
#